data_AF-A0A4P7U743-F1
#
_entry.id   AF-A0A4P7U743-F1
#
_cell.length_a   1.000
_cell.length_b   1.000
_cell.length_c   1.000
_cell.angle_alpha   90.00
_cell.angle_beta   90.00
_cell.angle_gamma   90.00
#
_symmetry.space_group_name_H-M   'P 1'
#
loop_
_entity.id
_entity.type
_entity.pdbx_description
1 polymer ?
#
loop_
_entity_poly.entity_id
_entity_poly.type
_entity_poly.pdbx_seq_one_letter_code
_entity_poly.pdbx_strand_id
1 'polypeptide(L)'
;MSINPTDPVFISYRQSDGTDITAELAWLLRAAGIPVWRDRDDLPPGDTEQRLNEAMNAGLSGAILVITPEVAKSEVVQHVESPRLIELHSDHPQFVLGIANAVEREPGKLDYDAPDRVLLKRPGTLNSVDQSPANRAGLINLVGKLVFHRIAAQRELNGTDDTFNISIQTRNTPQVYDRTGSELDIRIRPNTHERLPSVPGLVDLADVIRFIPGAVTRSSAKRVQVRGGAHLTVAFALGAAIPSSRVGNLEVVDQRGDSWTSGTEADLSDPALLEVTGSGSNPQLSSTGRSKVAIYLDLLQRRSDAAYERYLDEQGDTLTAWRHLRLGTDDLINPDDAGAVAAEAAHHIRELSETNNNAEAHLLLRCPFPIAVLVGRLCNTLRVTTYEWDDTDPAKGDADYRARYVATMKIRPSAATGAIEQVLPTH
;
A
#
# COMPACT_ATOMS: atom_id res chain seq x y z
N MET A 1 25.07 2.41 20.11
CA MET A 1 23.91 3.08 19.49
C MET A 1 22.68 2.23 19.78
N SER A 2 21.53 2.83 20.10
CA SER A 2 20.27 2.07 20.20
C SER A 2 19.64 2.02 18.81
N ILE A 3 19.36 0.82 18.30
CA ILE A 3 18.70 0.64 17.01
C ILE A 3 17.19 0.70 17.25
N ASN A 4 16.51 1.65 16.62
CA ASN A 4 15.06 1.69 16.60
C ASN A 4 14.56 0.99 15.33
N PRO A 5 13.80 -0.11 15.44
CA PRO A 5 13.30 -0.83 14.26
C PRO A 5 12.37 0.01 13.37
N THR A 6 11.80 1.11 13.89
CA THR A 6 10.97 2.04 13.11
C THR A 6 11.78 2.99 12.22
N ASP A 7 13.10 3.06 12.42
CA ASP A 7 13.98 3.92 11.61
C ASP A 7 14.05 3.44 10.14
N PRO A 8 14.62 4.26 9.24
CA PRO A 8 14.80 3.91 7.84
C PRO A 8 15.81 2.80 7.59
N VAL A 9 15.66 2.17 6.43
CA VAL A 9 16.66 1.30 5.83
C VAL A 9 17.52 2.10 4.85
N PHE A 10 18.84 1.96 4.97
CA PHE A 10 19.82 2.53 4.04
C PHE A 10 20.04 1.60 2.84
N ILE A 11 20.10 2.13 1.62
CA ILE A 11 20.46 1.33 0.43
C ILE A 11 21.84 1.75 -0.06
N SER A 12 22.82 0.86 0.08
CA SER A 12 24.19 1.04 -0.42
C SER A 12 24.29 0.49 -1.84
N TYR A 13 24.72 1.32 -2.79
CA TYR A 13 24.82 0.93 -4.19
C TYR A 13 25.83 1.78 -4.95
N ARG A 14 26.33 1.26 -6.06
CA ARG A 14 27.12 2.04 -7.03
C ARG A 14 26.19 2.73 -8.02
N GLN A 15 26.33 4.05 -8.17
CA GLN A 15 25.40 4.85 -8.99
C GLN A 15 25.37 4.45 -10.47
N SER A 16 26.50 4.03 -11.07
CA SER A 16 26.56 3.81 -12.52
C SER A 16 25.80 2.57 -13.01
N ASP A 17 25.63 1.57 -12.15
CA ASP A 17 25.08 0.26 -12.52
C ASP A 17 24.06 -0.30 -11.51
N GLY A 18 23.94 0.30 -10.32
CA GLY A 18 22.95 -0.07 -9.31
C GLY A 18 21.73 0.85 -9.22
N THR A 19 21.68 1.94 -10.00
CA THR A 19 20.62 2.98 -9.87
C THR A 19 19.22 2.45 -10.11
N ASP A 20 19.01 1.64 -11.16
CA ASP A 20 17.66 1.16 -11.52
C ASP A 20 17.14 0.13 -10.51
N ILE A 21 17.99 -0.81 -10.11
CA ILE A 21 17.69 -1.79 -9.04
C ILE A 21 17.33 -1.06 -7.75
N THR A 22 18.14 -0.06 -7.38
CA THR A 22 17.90 0.74 -6.17
C THR A 22 16.61 1.53 -6.25
N ALA A 23 16.30 2.12 -7.40
CA ALA A 23 15.06 2.88 -7.59
C ALA A 23 13.84 1.98 -7.46
N GLU A 24 13.86 0.78 -8.06
CA GLU A 24 12.78 -0.21 -7.91
C GLU A 24 12.64 -0.69 -6.46
N LEU A 25 13.74 -1.11 -5.84
CA LEU A 25 13.76 -1.58 -4.45
C LEU A 25 13.26 -0.51 -3.48
N ALA A 26 13.67 0.75 -3.65
CA ALA A 26 13.24 1.84 -2.79
C ALA A 26 11.72 2.05 -2.85
N TRP A 27 11.11 1.94 -4.02
CA TRP A 27 9.65 2.05 -4.16
C TRP A 27 8.91 0.86 -3.59
N LEU A 28 9.43 -0.36 -3.75
CA LEU A 28 8.84 -1.55 -3.11
C LEU A 28 8.90 -1.46 -1.57
N LEU A 29 10.02 -1.01 -1.00
CA LEU A 29 10.17 -0.80 0.44
C LEU A 29 9.17 0.24 0.96
N ARG A 30 9.08 1.40 0.29
CA ARG A 30 8.12 2.47 0.63
C ARG A 30 6.67 1.99 0.54
N ALA A 31 6.32 1.27 -0.52
CA ALA A 31 4.98 0.72 -0.68
C ALA A 31 4.66 -0.36 0.38
N ALA A 32 5.67 -1.09 0.86
CA ALA A 32 5.53 -2.07 1.93
C ALA A 32 5.48 -1.45 3.33
N GLY A 33 5.74 -0.16 3.46
CA GLY A 33 5.71 0.55 4.74
C GLY A 33 7.08 0.73 5.41
N ILE A 34 8.19 0.52 4.70
CA ILE A 34 9.54 0.71 5.23
C ILE A 34 10.07 2.05 4.74
N PRO A 35 10.36 3.01 5.65
CA PRO A 35 11.05 4.24 5.27
C PRO A 35 12.42 3.92 4.68
N VAL A 36 12.78 4.60 3.59
CA VAL A 36 14.04 4.39 2.88
C VAL A 36 14.84 5.67 2.90
N TRP A 37 16.08 5.57 3.33
CA TRP A 37 17.05 6.65 3.21
C TRP A 37 17.77 6.53 1.86
N ARG A 38 17.68 7.57 1.01
CA ARG A 38 18.34 7.59 -0.30
C ARG A 38 19.10 8.89 -0.55
N ASP A 39 20.39 8.70 -0.81
CA ASP A 39 21.39 9.69 -1.24
C ASP A 39 20.85 10.79 -2.20
N ARG A 40 20.21 10.41 -3.31
CA ARG A 40 19.84 11.38 -4.37
C ARG A 40 18.70 12.33 -4.00
N ASP A 41 17.77 11.89 -3.16
CA ASP A 41 16.51 12.58 -2.95
C ASP A 41 16.44 13.20 -1.53
N ASP A 42 17.26 12.73 -0.58
CA ASP A 42 17.20 13.10 0.86
C ASP A 42 18.37 13.99 1.35
N LEU A 43 19.33 14.34 0.47
CA LEU A 43 20.48 15.20 0.81
C LEU A 43 20.53 16.52 0.03
N PRO A 44 20.99 17.62 0.67
CA PRO A 44 21.51 18.79 -0.05
C PRO A 44 22.78 18.41 -0.84
N PRO A 45 23.17 19.16 -1.89
CA PRO A 45 24.42 18.90 -2.62
C PRO A 45 25.64 18.92 -1.68
N GLY A 46 26.41 17.81 -1.61
CA GLY A 46 27.53 17.66 -0.67
C GLY A 46 28.35 16.36 -0.83
N ASP A 47 29.37 16.20 0.01
CA ASP A 47 30.38 15.12 -0.05
C ASP A 47 29.82 13.74 0.38
N THR A 48 30.35 12.67 -0.21
CA THR A 48 29.77 11.31 -0.18
C THR A 48 30.01 10.58 1.15
N GLU A 49 31.09 10.89 1.88
CA GLU A 49 31.35 10.30 3.21
C GLU A 49 30.50 10.89 4.34
N GLN A 50 30.05 12.14 4.18
CA GLN A 50 29.14 12.76 5.15
C GLN A 50 27.78 12.05 5.17
N ARG A 51 27.39 11.42 4.05
CA ARG A 51 26.07 10.80 3.81
C ARG A 51 25.76 9.67 4.77
N LEU A 52 26.65 8.67 4.87
CA LEU A 52 26.47 7.55 5.78
C LEU A 52 26.52 8.02 7.24
N ASN A 53 27.43 8.96 7.54
CA ASN A 53 27.56 9.55 8.87
C ASN A 53 26.27 10.25 9.30
N GLU A 54 25.68 11.06 8.43
CA GLU A 54 24.39 11.72 8.64
C GLU A 54 23.26 10.71 8.78
N ALA A 55 23.21 9.69 7.92
CA ALA A 55 22.21 8.63 7.99
C ALA A 55 22.24 7.90 9.34
N MET A 56 23.41 7.52 9.85
CA MET A 56 23.47 6.89 11.18
C MET A 56 23.20 7.88 12.31
N ASN A 57 23.63 9.15 12.19
CA ASN A 57 23.29 10.17 13.17
C ASN A 57 21.77 10.37 13.26
N ALA A 58 21.05 10.20 12.14
CA ALA A 58 19.59 10.27 12.05
C ALA A 58 18.86 8.98 12.48
N GLY A 59 19.60 7.89 12.72
CA GLY A 59 19.09 6.56 13.08
C GLY A 59 18.79 5.69 11.85
N LEU A 60 19.28 4.45 11.87
CA LEU A 60 19.03 3.42 10.87
C LEU A 60 18.55 2.13 11.54
N SER A 61 17.53 1.49 10.97
CA SER A 61 17.05 0.18 11.42
C SER A 61 17.75 -0.98 10.70
N GLY A 62 18.42 -0.70 9.58
CA GLY A 62 19.05 -1.71 8.76
C GLY A 62 19.63 -1.14 7.47
N ALA A 63 20.18 -2.02 6.64
CA ALA A 63 20.67 -1.66 5.32
C ALA A 63 20.51 -2.78 4.29
N ILE A 64 20.55 -2.40 3.02
CA ILE A 64 20.60 -3.32 1.89
C ILE A 64 21.82 -2.99 1.04
N LEU A 65 22.64 -4.01 0.76
CA LEU A 65 23.73 -3.91 -0.20
C LEU A 65 23.20 -4.33 -1.59
N VAL A 66 23.25 -3.43 -2.56
CA VAL A 66 22.97 -3.74 -3.96
C VAL A 66 24.27 -4.15 -4.65
N ILE A 67 24.38 -5.44 -4.96
CA ILE A 67 25.58 -6.06 -5.49
C ILE A 67 25.45 -6.25 -6.99
N THR A 68 26.24 -5.48 -7.73
CA THR A 68 26.38 -5.57 -9.19
C THR A 68 27.80 -6.04 -9.55
N PRO A 69 28.04 -6.51 -10.79
CA PRO A 69 29.37 -6.95 -11.19
C PRO A 69 30.48 -5.90 -10.98
N GLU A 70 30.13 -4.62 -11.13
CA GLU A 70 31.08 -3.51 -11.07
C GLU A 70 31.00 -2.71 -9.76
N VAL A 71 30.27 -3.19 -8.74
CA VAL A 71 30.14 -2.49 -7.44
C VAL A 71 31.50 -2.23 -6.79
N ALA A 72 32.49 -3.09 -7.05
CA ALA A 72 33.88 -2.96 -6.63
C ALA A 72 34.54 -1.64 -7.07
N LYS A 73 34.06 -1.04 -8.16
CA LYS A 73 34.59 0.25 -8.67
C LYS A 73 34.08 1.46 -7.88
N SER A 74 33.27 1.26 -6.83
CA SER A 74 32.83 2.31 -5.92
C SER A 74 33.68 2.27 -4.65
N GLU A 75 34.69 3.15 -4.57
CA GLU A 75 35.58 3.24 -3.40
C GLU A 75 34.78 3.50 -2.11
N VAL A 76 33.73 4.32 -2.18
CA VAL A 76 32.86 4.62 -1.05
C VAL A 76 32.11 3.39 -0.56
N VAL A 77 31.47 2.64 -1.46
CA VAL A 77 30.75 1.41 -1.07
C VAL A 77 31.73 0.39 -0.49
N GLN A 78 32.90 0.27 -1.11
CA GLN A 78 33.89 -0.74 -0.75
C GLN A 78 34.58 -0.46 0.59
N HIS A 79 35.01 0.78 0.82
CA HIS A 79 35.87 1.16 1.93
C HIS A 79 35.17 1.92 3.05
N VAL A 80 33.98 2.48 2.81
CA VAL A 80 33.25 3.29 3.80
C VAL A 80 31.93 2.62 4.19
N GLU A 81 31.03 2.38 3.23
CA GLU A 81 29.68 1.89 3.54
C GLU A 81 29.65 0.41 3.92
N SER A 82 30.10 -0.49 3.03
CA SER A 82 29.99 -1.93 3.29
C SER A 82 30.69 -2.41 4.57
N PRO A 83 31.93 -1.99 4.93
CA PRO A 83 32.53 -2.42 6.19
C PRO A 83 31.69 -2.03 7.40
N ARG A 84 31.16 -0.79 7.40
CA ARG A 84 30.43 -0.24 8.52
C ARG A 84 29.04 -0.85 8.67
N LEU A 85 28.37 -1.14 7.57
CA LEU A 85 27.07 -1.82 7.58
C LEU A 85 27.21 -3.27 8.06
N ILE A 86 28.31 -3.95 7.71
CA ILE A 86 28.63 -5.31 8.21
C ILE A 86 28.93 -5.27 9.72
N GLU A 87 29.69 -4.28 10.19
CA GLU A 87 29.96 -4.07 11.61
C GLU A 87 28.65 -3.84 12.39
N LEU A 88 27.80 -2.93 11.93
CA LEU A 88 26.49 -2.67 12.54
C LEU A 88 25.62 -3.92 12.65
N HIS A 89 25.58 -4.73 11.59
CA HIS A 89 24.83 -5.99 11.60
C HIS A 89 25.40 -7.01 12.58
N SER A 90 26.73 -7.07 12.71
CA SER A 90 27.41 -7.99 13.63
C SER A 90 27.22 -7.58 15.10
N ASP A 91 27.26 -6.27 15.37
CA ASP A 91 27.22 -5.72 16.72
C ASP A 91 25.79 -5.55 17.28
N HIS A 92 24.79 -5.48 16.39
CA HIS A 92 23.41 -5.20 16.76
C HIS A 92 22.43 -6.21 16.14
N PRO A 93 21.90 -7.17 16.92
CA PRO A 93 20.93 -8.16 16.43
C PRO A 93 19.65 -7.55 15.84
N GLN A 94 19.27 -6.35 16.28
CA GLN A 94 18.10 -5.61 15.79
C GLN A 94 18.37 -4.94 14.42
N PHE A 95 19.64 -4.75 14.04
CA PHE A 95 20.03 -4.15 12.76
C PHE A 95 20.00 -5.21 11.66
N VAL A 96 19.08 -5.06 10.72
CA VAL A 96 18.95 -6.01 9.61
C VAL A 96 19.87 -5.64 8.46
N LEU A 97 20.59 -6.62 7.93
CA LEU A 97 21.35 -6.48 6.69
C LEU A 97 20.78 -7.45 5.65
N GLY A 98 20.48 -6.93 4.47
CA GLY A 98 20.03 -7.72 3.32
C GLY A 98 20.92 -7.48 2.10
N ILE A 99 20.89 -8.41 1.15
CA ILE A 99 21.63 -8.29 -0.11
C ILE A 99 20.68 -8.46 -1.30
N ALA A 100 20.67 -7.47 -2.20
CA ALA A 100 20.09 -7.56 -3.53
C ALA A 100 21.22 -7.87 -4.53
N ASN A 101 21.32 -9.12 -4.98
CA ASN A 101 22.46 -9.60 -5.76
C ASN A 101 22.09 -9.75 -7.24
N ALA A 102 22.78 -9.01 -8.10
CA ALA A 102 22.64 -9.03 -9.55
C ALA A 102 23.74 -9.86 -10.25
N VAL A 103 24.62 -10.50 -9.48
CA VAL A 103 25.70 -11.33 -10.02
C VAL A 103 25.21 -12.77 -10.13
N GLU A 104 25.25 -13.29 -11.35
CA GLU A 104 24.88 -14.66 -11.66
C GLU A 104 26.13 -15.51 -11.90
N ARG A 105 26.11 -16.75 -11.41
CA ARG A 105 27.17 -17.73 -11.69
C ARG A 105 26.93 -18.39 -13.04
N GLU A 106 25.66 -18.63 -13.35
CA GLU A 106 25.12 -19.14 -14.61
C GLU A 106 23.80 -18.39 -14.88
N PRO A 107 23.34 -18.27 -16.13
CA PRO A 107 22.09 -17.59 -16.44
C PRO A 107 20.91 -18.05 -15.55
N GLY A 108 20.34 -17.14 -14.78
CA GLY A 108 19.24 -17.39 -13.85
C GLY A 108 19.62 -18.06 -12.52
N LYS A 109 20.92 -18.26 -12.25
CA LYS A 109 21.43 -18.79 -10.98
C LYS A 109 22.31 -17.77 -10.28
N LEU A 110 21.82 -17.30 -9.12
CA LEU A 110 22.52 -16.36 -8.26
C LEU A 110 23.90 -16.87 -7.82
N ASP A 111 24.92 -16.02 -7.90
CA ASP A 111 26.23 -16.29 -7.31
C ASP A 111 26.27 -15.81 -5.85
N TYR A 112 25.99 -16.71 -4.91
CA TYR A 112 25.97 -16.40 -3.48
C TYR A 112 27.34 -16.01 -2.91
N ASP A 113 28.44 -16.41 -3.57
CA ASP A 113 29.81 -16.07 -3.17
C ASP A 113 30.28 -14.73 -3.76
N ALA A 114 29.51 -14.16 -4.71
CA ALA A 114 29.87 -12.93 -5.38
C ALA A 114 30.02 -11.72 -4.43
N PRO A 115 29.13 -11.47 -3.45
CA PRO A 115 29.22 -10.28 -2.61
C PRO A 115 30.58 -10.12 -1.91
N ASP A 116 31.10 -11.19 -1.30
CA ASP A 116 32.43 -11.17 -0.67
C ASP A 116 33.52 -10.89 -1.71
N ARG A 117 33.45 -11.54 -2.86
CA ARG A 117 34.44 -11.39 -3.94
C ARG A 117 34.45 -9.99 -4.53
N VAL A 118 33.29 -9.41 -4.84
CA VAL A 118 33.21 -8.11 -5.51
C VAL A 118 33.41 -6.93 -4.54
N LEU A 119 33.05 -7.09 -3.26
CA LEU A 119 33.33 -6.07 -2.24
C LEU A 119 34.73 -6.20 -1.62
N LEU A 120 35.57 -7.09 -2.15
CA LEU A 120 36.91 -7.43 -1.63
C LEU A 120 36.90 -7.74 -0.13
N LYS A 121 35.89 -8.46 0.35
CA LYS A 121 35.81 -8.95 1.74
C LYS A 121 36.50 -10.30 1.87
N ARG A 122 36.77 -10.69 3.12
CA ARG A 122 37.26 -12.05 3.39
C ARG A 122 36.17 -13.05 3.00
N PRO A 123 36.50 -14.16 2.32
CA PRO A 123 35.49 -15.19 2.01
C PRO A 123 34.77 -15.67 3.27
N GLY A 124 33.45 -15.74 3.21
CA GLY A 124 32.58 -16.11 4.31
C GLY A 124 32.05 -14.95 5.15
N THR A 125 32.42 -13.70 4.84
CA THR A 125 31.97 -12.52 5.61
C THR A 125 30.47 -12.31 5.49
N LEU A 126 29.91 -12.50 4.28
CA LEU A 126 28.50 -12.25 3.99
C LEU A 126 27.66 -13.54 3.86
N ASN A 127 28.20 -14.72 4.19
CA ASN A 127 27.50 -15.99 4.02
C ASN A 127 26.25 -16.15 4.90
N SER A 128 26.21 -15.48 6.05
CA SER A 128 25.05 -15.48 6.94
C SER A 128 24.01 -14.42 6.60
N VAL A 129 24.34 -13.50 5.67
CA VAL A 129 23.45 -12.42 5.26
C VAL A 129 22.52 -12.93 4.18
N ASP A 130 21.22 -12.75 4.38
CA ASP A 130 20.23 -13.23 3.43
C ASP A 130 20.31 -12.47 2.10
N GLN A 131 20.38 -13.24 1.01
CA GLN A 131 20.55 -12.71 -0.34
C GLN A 131 19.34 -13.06 -1.20
N SER A 132 18.90 -12.10 -2.01
CA SER A 132 17.86 -12.30 -3.02
C SER A 132 18.33 -11.81 -4.38
N PRO A 133 17.88 -12.43 -5.48
CA PRO A 133 18.15 -11.92 -6.83
C PRO A 133 17.68 -10.47 -6.99
N ALA A 134 18.44 -9.66 -7.72
CA ALA A 134 18.11 -8.26 -7.98
C ALA A 134 17.03 -8.05 -9.06
N ASN A 135 16.21 -9.07 -9.34
CA ASN A 135 15.04 -8.97 -10.19
C ASN A 135 13.78 -8.71 -9.34
N ARG A 136 12.69 -8.21 -9.94
CA ARG A 136 11.47 -7.81 -9.22
C ARG A 136 10.98 -8.86 -8.21
N ALA A 137 10.92 -10.14 -8.60
CA ALA A 137 10.46 -11.21 -7.71
C ALA A 137 11.38 -11.41 -6.49
N GLY A 138 12.71 -11.35 -6.70
CA GLY A 138 13.69 -11.40 -5.62
C GLY A 138 13.65 -10.16 -4.72
N LEU A 139 13.47 -8.96 -5.29
CA LEU A 139 13.29 -7.73 -4.51
C LEU A 139 12.03 -7.78 -3.63
N ILE A 140 10.90 -8.25 -4.16
CA ILE A 140 9.66 -8.45 -3.38
C ILE A 140 9.90 -9.44 -2.24
N ASN A 141 10.64 -10.53 -2.48
CA ASN A 141 10.99 -11.50 -1.44
C ASN A 141 11.83 -10.85 -0.32
N LEU A 142 12.86 -10.09 -0.70
CA LEU A 142 13.72 -9.37 0.25
C LEU A 142 12.90 -8.38 1.10
N VAL A 143 12.04 -7.58 0.46
CA VAL A 143 11.16 -6.62 1.13
C VAL A 143 10.25 -7.31 2.14
N GLY A 144 9.64 -8.44 1.79
CA GLY A 144 8.79 -9.20 2.71
C GLY A 144 9.54 -9.71 3.94
N LYS A 145 10.79 -10.17 3.77
CA LYS A 145 11.65 -10.59 4.89
C LYS A 145 11.99 -9.40 5.81
N LEU A 146 12.31 -8.24 5.24
CA LEU A 146 12.58 -7.01 6.00
C LEU A 146 11.36 -6.53 6.78
N VAL A 147 10.16 -6.58 6.19
CA VAL A 147 8.90 -6.27 6.90
C VAL A 147 8.75 -7.18 8.12
N PHE A 148 8.88 -8.49 7.95
CA PHE A 148 8.69 -9.41 9.07
C PHE A 148 9.77 -9.31 10.14
N HIS A 149 11.02 -9.06 9.76
CA HIS A 149 12.10 -8.78 10.70
C HIS A 149 11.79 -7.52 11.52
N ARG A 150 11.40 -6.42 10.86
CA ARG A 150 11.02 -5.16 11.49
C ARG A 150 9.91 -5.36 12.53
N ILE A 151 8.84 -6.07 12.18
CA ILE A 151 7.74 -6.32 13.12
C ILE A 151 8.18 -7.20 14.30
N ALA A 152 9.01 -8.22 14.08
CA ALA A 152 9.52 -9.07 15.15
C ALA A 152 10.40 -8.27 16.13
N ALA A 153 11.31 -7.45 15.59
CA ALA A 153 12.17 -6.54 16.34
C ALA A 153 11.37 -5.56 17.21
N GLN A 154 10.31 -4.95 16.67
CA GLN A 154 9.43 -4.05 17.42
C GLN A 154 8.74 -4.74 18.59
N ARG A 155 8.24 -5.95 18.37
CA ARG A 155 7.56 -6.75 19.40
C ARG A 155 8.48 -7.07 20.58
N GLU A 156 9.76 -7.35 20.32
CA GLU A 156 10.73 -7.62 21.37
C GLU A 156 11.03 -6.38 22.22
N LEU A 157 11.04 -5.19 21.61
CA LEU A 157 11.37 -3.94 22.31
C LEU A 157 10.18 -3.33 23.06
N ASN A 158 9.00 -3.30 22.45
CA ASN A 158 7.83 -2.59 22.97
C ASN A 158 6.92 -3.48 23.84
N GLY A 159 7.17 -4.78 23.89
CA GLY A 159 6.24 -5.74 24.46
C GLY A 159 4.95 -5.85 23.63
N THR A 160 3.85 -6.28 24.24
CA THR A 160 2.54 -6.30 23.58
C THR A 160 1.86 -4.94 23.72
N ASP A 161 2.23 -3.97 22.88
CA ASP A 161 1.27 -2.93 22.53
C ASP A 161 0.09 -3.63 21.84
N ASP A 162 -1.13 -3.28 22.23
CA ASP A 162 -2.33 -3.88 21.67
C ASP A 162 -2.67 -3.29 20.29
N THR A 163 -1.95 -2.25 19.86
CA THR A 163 -2.19 -1.51 18.61
C THR A 163 -1.04 -1.63 17.61
N PHE A 164 -1.38 -1.98 16.37
CA PHE A 164 -0.47 -1.93 15.23
C PHE A 164 -0.78 -0.70 14.37
N ASN A 165 0.17 0.22 14.25
CA ASN A 165 -0.02 1.50 13.58
C ASN A 165 0.46 1.44 12.13
N ILE A 166 -0.40 1.92 11.23
CA ILE A 166 -0.12 2.07 9.81
C ILE A 166 -0.35 3.54 9.44
N SER A 167 0.67 4.16 8.86
CA SER A 167 0.56 5.48 8.24
C SER A 167 0.55 5.31 6.73
N ILE A 168 -0.40 5.95 6.04
CA ILE A 168 -0.50 5.88 4.57
C ILE A 168 -0.58 7.26 3.93
N GLN A 169 0.21 7.50 2.89
CA GLN A 169 0.14 8.68 2.04
C GLN A 169 0.31 8.31 0.57
N THR A 170 -0.58 8.83 -0.29
CA THR A 170 -0.54 8.52 -1.73
C THR A 170 -0.44 9.73 -2.65
N ARG A 171 -0.49 10.95 -2.10
CA ARG A 171 -0.50 12.21 -2.88
C ARG A 171 0.79 13.01 -2.74
N ASN A 172 1.50 12.84 -1.64
CA ASN A 172 2.73 13.59 -1.39
C ASN A 172 3.93 12.83 -1.97
N THR A 173 4.92 13.57 -2.45
CA THR A 173 6.25 13.02 -2.72
C THR A 173 6.88 12.63 -1.39
N PRO A 174 7.19 11.34 -1.16
CA PRO A 174 7.68 10.89 0.13
C PRO A 174 9.11 11.37 0.40
N GLN A 175 9.34 11.92 1.57
CA GLN A 175 10.66 12.25 2.10
C GLN A 175 10.98 11.36 3.31
N VAL A 176 12.27 11.11 3.60
CA VAL A 176 12.68 10.35 4.80
C VAL A 176 12.11 10.95 6.09
N TYR A 177 12.00 12.28 6.14
CA TYR A 177 11.52 13.02 7.30
C TYR A 177 10.00 12.91 7.51
N ASP A 178 9.26 12.35 6.55
CA ASP A 178 7.81 12.10 6.66
C ASP A 178 7.48 10.81 7.45
N ARG A 179 8.49 10.18 8.08
CA ARG A 179 8.31 9.01 8.93
C ARG A 179 7.49 9.37 10.17
N THR A 180 6.48 8.57 10.48
CA THR A 180 5.59 8.85 11.64
C THR A 180 5.96 8.07 12.88
N GLY A 181 6.94 7.16 12.78
CA GLY A 181 7.25 6.20 13.83
C GLY A 181 6.25 5.04 13.91
N SER A 182 5.33 4.94 12.93
CA SER A 182 4.42 3.80 12.81
C SER A 182 5.17 2.52 12.46
N GLU A 183 4.58 1.37 12.79
CA GLU A 183 5.16 0.08 12.43
C GLU A 183 5.37 -0.02 10.91
N LEU A 184 4.40 0.47 10.14
CA LEU A 184 4.45 0.61 8.68
C LEU A 184 4.08 2.03 8.22
N ASP A 185 4.94 2.64 7.41
CA ASP A 185 4.79 3.94 6.75
C ASP A 185 4.60 3.77 5.24
N ILE A 186 3.39 3.39 4.80
CA ILE A 186 3.08 3.09 3.40
C ILE A 186 3.10 4.38 2.56
N ARG A 187 3.95 4.40 1.54
CA ARG A 187 4.04 5.47 0.54
C ARG A 187 4.10 4.86 -0.85
N ILE A 188 3.27 5.35 -1.77
CA ILE A 188 3.32 4.95 -3.18
C ILE A 188 4.01 6.02 -4.02
N ARG A 189 4.36 5.68 -5.27
CA ARG A 189 4.92 6.64 -6.22
C ARG A 189 3.98 7.84 -6.38
N PRO A 190 4.50 9.09 -6.38
CA PRO A 190 3.69 10.25 -6.69
C PRO A 190 3.14 10.11 -8.12
N ASN A 191 1.95 10.63 -8.34
CA ASN A 191 1.39 10.70 -9.68
C ASN A 191 1.95 11.93 -10.43
N THR A 192 2.03 11.85 -11.74
CA THR A 192 2.19 13.01 -12.64
C THR A 192 0.86 13.63 -13.05
N HIS A 193 -0.24 12.95 -12.79
CA HIS A 193 -1.61 13.38 -13.05
C HIS A 193 -2.26 13.86 -11.74
N GLU A 194 -3.06 14.93 -11.80
CA GLU A 194 -3.41 15.73 -10.62
C GLU A 194 -4.29 14.96 -9.60
N ARG A 195 -5.23 14.14 -10.09
CA ARG A 195 -6.24 13.45 -9.25
C ARG A 195 -6.03 11.96 -9.02
N LEU A 196 -5.45 11.26 -10.00
CA LEU A 196 -5.39 9.79 -9.97
C LEU A 196 -4.20 9.29 -9.13
N PRO A 197 -4.18 8.03 -8.72
CA PRO A 197 -2.97 7.38 -8.22
C PRO A 197 -2.01 7.03 -9.38
N SER A 198 -0.71 6.98 -9.07
CA SER A 198 0.30 6.50 -10.03
C SER A 198 0.11 5.02 -10.35
N VAL A 199 -0.09 4.65 -11.62
CA VAL A 199 -0.21 3.24 -12.04
C VAL A 199 1.01 2.42 -11.61
N PRO A 200 2.27 2.84 -11.88
CA PRO A 200 3.44 2.13 -11.35
C PRO A 200 3.44 2.04 -9.82
N GLY A 201 2.95 3.07 -9.11
CA GLY A 201 2.82 3.05 -7.66
C GLY A 201 1.79 2.04 -7.16
N LEU A 202 0.67 1.88 -7.87
CA LEU A 202 -0.32 0.85 -7.58
C LEU A 202 0.21 -0.56 -7.85
N VAL A 203 1.03 -0.74 -8.89
CA VAL A 203 1.69 -2.03 -9.18
C VAL A 203 2.65 -2.41 -8.07
N ASP A 204 3.48 -1.47 -7.61
CA ASP A 204 4.35 -1.70 -6.45
C ASP A 204 3.55 -2.03 -5.18
N LEU A 205 2.44 -1.33 -4.93
CA LEU A 205 1.55 -1.64 -3.81
C LEU A 205 0.93 -3.04 -3.93
N ALA A 206 0.44 -3.42 -5.12
CA ALA A 206 -0.16 -4.74 -5.35
C ALA A 206 0.81 -5.88 -5.01
N ASP A 207 2.09 -5.70 -5.34
CA ASP A 207 3.13 -6.71 -5.06
C ASP A 207 3.42 -6.91 -3.57
N VAL A 208 3.29 -5.85 -2.76
CA VAL A 208 3.74 -5.85 -1.35
C VAL A 208 2.61 -5.80 -0.32
N ILE A 209 1.39 -5.38 -0.69
CA ILE A 209 0.23 -5.30 0.21
C ILE A 209 -0.12 -6.67 0.83
N ARG A 210 0.27 -7.76 0.14
CA ARG A 210 0.18 -9.15 0.63
C ARG A 210 0.90 -9.41 1.96
N PHE A 211 1.83 -8.55 2.37
CA PHE A 211 2.55 -8.73 3.63
C PHE A 211 1.78 -8.21 4.85
N ILE A 212 0.76 -7.35 4.66
CA ILE A 212 0.00 -6.73 5.76
C ILE A 212 -0.65 -7.77 6.69
N PRO A 213 -1.40 -8.79 6.21
CA PRO A 213 -1.98 -9.80 7.12
C PRO A 213 -0.93 -10.50 7.98
N GLY A 214 0.23 -10.81 7.38
CA GLY A 214 1.34 -11.46 8.07
C GLY A 214 2.02 -10.54 9.09
N ALA A 215 2.21 -9.27 8.75
CA ALA A 215 2.77 -8.26 9.63
C ALA A 215 1.89 -8.07 10.88
N VAL A 216 0.59 -7.85 10.68
CA VAL A 216 -0.38 -7.70 11.77
C VAL A 216 -0.47 -8.96 12.64
N THR A 217 -0.44 -10.16 12.04
CA THR A 217 -0.44 -11.41 12.84
C THR A 217 0.84 -11.53 13.69
N ARG A 218 2.00 -11.15 13.14
CA ARG A 218 3.30 -11.26 13.83
C ARG A 218 3.44 -10.26 14.98
N SER A 219 2.87 -9.07 14.85
CA SER A 219 2.87 -8.07 15.93
C SER A 219 2.08 -8.53 17.15
N SER A 220 1.10 -9.44 16.96
CA SER A 220 0.17 -9.88 18.01
C SER A 220 -0.74 -8.77 18.55
N ALA A 221 -0.86 -7.66 17.82
CA ALA A 221 -1.80 -6.58 18.14
C ALA A 221 -3.24 -7.03 17.96
N LYS A 222 -4.14 -6.58 18.84
CA LYS A 222 -5.60 -6.83 18.72
C LYS A 222 -6.32 -5.70 18.00
N ARG A 223 -5.68 -4.54 17.87
CA ARG A 223 -6.15 -3.37 17.17
C ARG A 223 -5.19 -3.00 16.05
N VAL A 224 -5.73 -2.54 14.93
CA VAL A 224 -4.96 -1.81 13.92
C VAL A 224 -5.44 -0.37 13.91
N GLN A 225 -4.51 0.58 13.92
CA GLN A 225 -4.80 2.00 13.77
C GLN A 225 -4.20 2.50 12.46
N VAL A 226 -5.01 3.15 11.61
CA VAL A 226 -4.60 3.73 10.33
C VAL A 226 -4.64 5.24 10.43
N ARG A 227 -3.61 5.93 9.93
CA ARG A 227 -3.55 7.40 9.83
C ARG A 227 -3.10 7.85 8.45
N GLY A 228 -3.34 9.11 8.13
CA GLY A 228 -2.81 9.77 6.95
C GLY A 228 -3.88 10.12 5.92
N GLY A 229 -3.59 9.90 4.64
CA GLY A 229 -4.48 10.27 3.54
C GLY A 229 -4.14 9.53 2.25
N ALA A 230 -5.12 8.79 1.72
CA ALA A 230 -4.95 8.04 0.49
C ALA A 230 -6.05 8.36 -0.54
N HIS A 231 -5.74 8.10 -1.81
CA HIS A 231 -6.74 7.82 -2.84
C HIS A 231 -7.72 6.75 -2.33
N LEU A 232 -9.02 6.90 -2.60
CA LEU A 232 -10.07 6.09 -1.97
C LEU A 232 -9.96 4.61 -2.34
N THR A 233 -9.48 4.31 -3.54
CA THR A 233 -9.22 2.95 -4.00
C THR A 233 -8.07 2.28 -3.25
N VAL A 234 -7.01 3.04 -2.93
CA VAL A 234 -5.91 2.57 -2.08
C VAL A 234 -6.38 2.38 -0.64
N ALA A 235 -7.21 3.29 -0.13
CA ALA A 235 -7.82 3.19 1.19
C ALA A 235 -8.65 1.90 1.34
N PHE A 236 -9.51 1.64 0.35
CA PHE A 236 -10.31 0.42 0.29
C PHE A 236 -9.42 -0.83 0.21
N ALA A 237 -8.39 -0.83 -0.62
CA ALA A 237 -7.45 -1.95 -0.75
C ALA A 237 -6.70 -2.24 0.55
N LEU A 238 -6.29 -1.20 1.30
CA LEU A 238 -5.67 -1.35 2.62
C LEU A 238 -6.64 -2.01 3.59
N GLY A 239 -7.87 -1.52 3.68
CA GLY A 239 -8.92 -2.12 4.51
C GLY A 239 -9.14 -3.60 4.19
N ALA A 240 -9.27 -3.92 2.90
CA ALA A 240 -9.39 -5.28 2.38
C ALA A 240 -8.20 -6.19 2.72
N ALA A 241 -6.99 -5.64 2.84
CA ALA A 241 -5.80 -6.40 3.20
C ALA A 241 -5.70 -6.69 4.72
N ILE A 242 -6.52 -6.04 5.56
CA ILE A 242 -6.49 -6.24 7.01
C ILE A 242 -7.42 -7.41 7.39
N PRO A 243 -6.91 -8.48 8.02
CA PRO A 243 -7.71 -9.67 8.31
C PRO A 243 -8.72 -9.42 9.44
N SER A 244 -10.02 -9.34 9.10
CA SER A 244 -11.11 -9.18 10.09
C SER A 244 -11.17 -10.30 11.13
N SER A 245 -10.76 -11.53 10.78
CA SER A 245 -10.78 -12.67 11.71
C SER A 245 -9.66 -12.70 12.75
N ARG A 246 -8.66 -11.82 12.62
CA ARG A 246 -7.46 -11.82 13.49
C ARG A 246 -7.25 -10.51 14.24
N VAL A 247 -7.80 -9.41 13.73
CA VAL A 247 -7.79 -8.10 14.36
C VAL A 247 -9.20 -7.82 14.86
N GLY A 248 -9.37 -7.55 16.15
CA GLY A 248 -10.67 -7.22 16.73
C GLY A 248 -11.18 -5.86 16.24
N ASN A 249 -10.36 -4.82 16.40
CA ASN A 249 -10.77 -3.44 16.11
C ASN A 249 -9.90 -2.80 15.03
N LEU A 250 -10.53 -2.10 14.08
CA LEU A 250 -9.84 -1.20 13.15
C LEU A 250 -10.28 0.21 13.48
N GLU A 251 -9.30 1.05 13.72
CA GLU A 251 -9.46 2.48 13.95
C GLU A 251 -8.79 3.22 12.80
N VAL A 252 -9.46 4.23 12.25
CA VAL A 252 -8.86 5.18 11.33
C VAL A 252 -8.94 6.57 11.94
N VAL A 253 -7.80 7.22 12.13
CA VAL A 253 -7.76 8.59 12.65
C VAL A 253 -7.66 9.55 11.48
N ASP A 254 -8.63 10.46 11.35
CA ASP A 254 -8.66 11.44 10.26
C ASP A 254 -7.69 12.62 10.50
N GLN A 255 -7.64 13.56 9.56
CA GLN A 255 -6.75 14.73 9.65
C GLN A 255 -7.13 15.72 10.77
N ARG A 256 -8.35 15.63 11.32
CA ARG A 256 -8.82 16.45 12.45
C ARG A 256 -8.51 15.76 13.79
N GLY A 257 -8.07 14.51 13.77
CA GLY A 257 -7.80 13.70 14.95
C GLY A 257 -9.03 12.91 15.42
N ASP A 258 -10.11 12.90 14.64
CA ASP A 258 -11.31 12.14 14.97
C ASP A 258 -11.07 10.65 14.69
N SER A 259 -11.54 9.79 15.58
CA SER A 259 -11.40 8.33 15.49
C SER A 259 -12.64 7.70 14.86
N TRP A 260 -12.43 6.94 13.79
CA TRP A 260 -13.46 6.22 13.04
C TRP A 260 -13.25 4.71 13.24
N THR A 261 -14.14 4.04 13.96
CA THR A 261 -13.91 2.65 14.39
C THR A 261 -14.87 1.66 13.76
N SER A 262 -14.38 0.45 13.48
CA SER A 262 -15.20 -0.70 13.12
C SER A 262 -14.70 -1.96 13.82
N GLY A 263 -15.64 -2.76 14.33
CA GLY A 263 -15.40 -4.12 14.80
C GLY A 263 -15.15 -5.12 13.67
N THR A 264 -15.19 -6.42 14.02
CA THR A 264 -15.02 -7.53 13.07
C THR A 264 -16.28 -7.89 12.31
N GLU A 265 -17.43 -7.69 12.93
CA GLU A 265 -18.74 -8.03 12.38
C GLU A 265 -19.44 -6.77 11.87
N ALA A 266 -20.20 -6.94 10.79
CA ALA A 266 -21.06 -5.89 10.27
C ALA A 266 -22.28 -5.79 11.19
N ASP A 267 -22.26 -4.84 12.11
CA ASP A 267 -23.40 -4.50 12.96
C ASP A 267 -24.27 -3.47 12.22
N LEU A 268 -25.50 -3.86 11.88
CA LEU A 268 -26.43 -2.99 11.16
C LEU A 268 -27.20 -2.16 12.17
N SER A 269 -27.33 -0.85 11.92
CA SER A 269 -28.12 0.01 12.78
C SER A 269 -29.62 -0.14 12.53
N ASP A 270 -30.41 0.04 13.59
CA ASP A 270 -31.85 0.21 13.53
C ASP A 270 -32.21 1.50 14.32
N PRO A 271 -32.59 2.61 13.65
CA PRO A 271 -32.90 2.71 12.21
C PRO A 271 -31.64 2.68 11.32
N ALA A 272 -31.84 2.34 10.04
CA ALA A 272 -30.79 2.38 9.02
C ALA A 272 -30.26 3.81 8.81
N LEU A 273 -28.94 3.94 8.63
CA LEU A 273 -28.25 5.21 8.40
C LEU A 273 -28.10 5.55 6.91
N LEU A 274 -28.12 4.53 6.04
CA LEU A 274 -28.02 4.68 4.59
C LEU A 274 -29.37 4.49 3.90
N GLU A 275 -29.59 5.30 2.87
CA GLU A 275 -30.77 5.23 2.02
C GLU A 275 -30.39 4.95 0.56
N VAL A 276 -31.22 4.13 -0.10
CA VAL A 276 -31.14 3.91 -1.54
C VAL A 276 -31.90 5.03 -2.24
N THR A 277 -31.18 6.03 -2.75
CA THR A 277 -31.77 7.21 -3.40
C THR A 277 -31.96 7.04 -4.90
N GLY A 278 -31.37 5.99 -5.48
CA GLY A 278 -31.55 5.60 -6.87
C GLY A 278 -31.17 4.15 -7.10
N SER A 279 -31.85 3.48 -8.02
CA SER A 279 -31.52 2.11 -8.42
C SER A 279 -32.04 1.80 -9.81
N GLY A 280 -31.43 0.83 -10.48
CA GLY A 280 -31.94 0.29 -11.73
C GLY A 280 -31.37 -1.10 -12.02
N SER A 281 -31.93 -1.75 -13.04
CA SER A 281 -31.53 -3.09 -13.45
C SER A 281 -31.80 -3.35 -14.93
N ASN A 282 -30.95 -4.21 -15.51
CA ASN A 282 -31.05 -4.71 -16.87
C ASN A 282 -31.27 -6.22 -16.83
N PRO A 283 -32.49 -6.71 -16.53
CA PRO A 283 -32.76 -8.12 -16.30
C PRO A 283 -32.56 -9.01 -17.54
N GLN A 284 -32.55 -8.42 -18.73
CA GLN A 284 -32.35 -9.12 -20.00
C GLN A 284 -30.89 -9.15 -20.46
N LEU A 285 -29.96 -8.58 -19.70
CA LEU A 285 -28.56 -8.53 -20.08
C LEU A 285 -27.94 -9.94 -20.03
N SER A 286 -27.79 -10.56 -21.20
CA SER A 286 -27.06 -11.82 -21.35
C SER A 286 -25.56 -11.51 -21.50
N SER A 287 -24.77 -11.67 -20.43
CA SER A 287 -23.32 -11.48 -20.50
C SER A 287 -22.59 -12.81 -20.69
N THR A 288 -21.65 -12.85 -21.62
CA THR A 288 -20.64 -13.92 -21.70
C THR A 288 -19.57 -13.68 -20.64
N GLY A 289 -19.87 -14.03 -19.39
CA GLY A 289 -18.95 -13.83 -18.27
C GLY A 289 -19.67 -13.60 -16.95
N ARG A 290 -18.91 -13.15 -15.95
CA ARG A 290 -19.48 -12.78 -14.65
C ARG A 290 -20.29 -11.49 -14.81
N SER A 291 -21.51 -11.49 -14.27
CA SER A 291 -22.35 -10.30 -14.17
C SER A 291 -21.64 -9.16 -13.45
N LYS A 292 -21.99 -7.93 -13.80
CA LYS A 292 -21.44 -6.72 -13.19
C LYS A 292 -22.57 -5.93 -12.55
N VAL A 293 -22.33 -5.42 -11.34
CA VAL A 293 -23.26 -4.50 -10.67
C VAL A 293 -22.49 -3.25 -10.25
N ALA A 294 -23.15 -2.11 -10.12
CA ALA A 294 -22.51 -0.87 -9.70
C ALA A 294 -23.12 -0.26 -8.45
N ILE A 295 -22.27 0.28 -7.57
CA ILE A 295 -22.70 0.98 -6.36
C ILE A 295 -21.98 2.30 -6.31
N TYR A 296 -22.78 3.36 -6.32
CA TYR A 296 -22.32 4.70 -6.02
C TYR A 296 -22.59 4.98 -4.54
N LEU A 297 -21.52 5.08 -3.76
CA LEU A 297 -21.57 5.40 -2.33
C LEU A 297 -21.22 6.88 -2.14
N ASP A 298 -22.23 7.74 -2.06
CA ASP A 298 -22.07 9.18 -1.87
C ASP A 298 -22.42 9.60 -0.45
N LEU A 299 -21.38 9.80 0.35
CA LEU A 299 -21.48 10.16 1.76
C LEU A 299 -20.92 11.56 2.03
N LEU A 300 -20.77 12.40 1.01
CA LEU A 300 -20.45 13.81 1.20
C LEU A 300 -21.73 14.66 1.19
N GLN A 301 -21.75 15.66 2.07
CA GLN A 301 -22.88 16.58 2.27
C GLN A 301 -23.38 17.21 0.97
N ARG A 302 -22.48 17.79 0.16
CA ARG A 302 -22.88 18.42 -1.10
C ARG A 302 -23.14 17.34 -2.15
N ARG A 303 -24.36 17.23 -2.63
CA ARG A 303 -24.73 16.36 -3.76
C ARG A 303 -23.91 16.66 -5.02
N SER A 304 -23.45 15.62 -5.71
CA SER A 304 -22.70 15.74 -6.95
C SER A 304 -22.81 14.45 -7.77
N ASP A 305 -23.82 14.38 -8.64
CA ASP A 305 -24.15 13.14 -9.34
C ASP A 305 -23.56 13.08 -10.77
N ALA A 306 -23.03 14.19 -11.29
CA ALA A 306 -22.63 14.32 -12.70
C ALA A 306 -21.65 13.22 -13.18
N ALA A 307 -20.67 12.84 -12.34
CA ALA A 307 -19.74 11.77 -12.69
C ALA A 307 -20.36 10.37 -12.62
N TYR A 308 -21.32 10.17 -11.72
CA TYR A 308 -22.08 8.94 -11.63
C TYR A 308 -23.06 8.80 -12.79
N GLU A 309 -23.75 9.87 -13.17
CA GLU A 309 -24.60 9.93 -14.35
C GLU A 309 -23.80 9.62 -15.62
N ARG A 310 -22.64 10.27 -15.79
CA ARG A 310 -21.72 9.95 -16.90
C ARG A 310 -21.30 8.48 -16.89
N TYR A 311 -20.98 7.92 -15.73
CA TYR A 311 -20.64 6.50 -15.61
C TYR A 311 -21.80 5.58 -16.04
N LEU A 312 -23.05 5.91 -15.69
CA LEU A 312 -24.21 5.15 -16.15
C LEU A 312 -24.46 5.34 -17.66
N ASP A 313 -24.26 6.53 -18.20
CA ASP A 313 -24.37 6.77 -19.65
C ASP A 313 -23.35 5.92 -20.43
N GLU A 314 -22.12 5.79 -19.92
CA GLU A 314 -21.03 5.07 -20.57
C GLU A 314 -21.06 3.55 -20.33
N GLN A 315 -21.46 3.10 -19.15
CA GLN A 315 -21.32 1.70 -18.69
C GLN A 315 -22.65 1.03 -18.34
N GLY A 316 -23.76 1.78 -18.25
CA GLY A 316 -25.06 1.31 -17.75
C GLY A 316 -25.57 0.08 -18.46
N ASP A 317 -25.46 0.03 -19.80
CA ASP A 317 -25.88 -1.10 -20.62
C ASP A 317 -25.09 -2.39 -20.35
N THR A 318 -23.94 -2.30 -19.66
CA THR A 318 -23.11 -3.46 -19.29
C THR A 318 -23.36 -3.95 -17.86
N LEU A 319 -24.17 -3.21 -17.08
CA LEU A 319 -24.47 -3.52 -15.69
C LEU A 319 -25.80 -4.28 -15.59
N THR A 320 -25.81 -5.36 -14.82
CA THR A 320 -27.04 -6.10 -14.51
C THR A 320 -27.93 -5.33 -13.54
N ALA A 321 -27.32 -4.60 -12.59
CA ALA A 321 -28.02 -3.77 -11.62
C ALA A 321 -27.12 -2.68 -11.06
N TRP A 322 -27.71 -1.60 -10.55
CA TRP A 322 -26.98 -0.56 -9.85
C TRP A 322 -27.78 0.08 -8.71
N ARG A 323 -27.07 0.67 -7.76
CA ARG A 323 -27.64 1.42 -6.62
C ARG A 323 -26.83 2.68 -6.32
N HIS A 324 -27.52 3.73 -5.90
CA HIS A 324 -26.97 4.96 -5.35
C HIS A 324 -27.34 5.02 -3.87
N LEU A 325 -26.33 4.99 -3.01
CA LEU A 325 -26.44 5.02 -1.56
C LEU A 325 -26.00 6.39 -1.05
N ARG A 326 -26.80 6.96 -0.14
CA ARG A 326 -26.48 8.19 0.60
C ARG A 326 -26.75 7.99 2.08
N LEU A 327 -26.24 8.88 2.92
CA LEU A 327 -26.78 9.03 4.27
C LEU A 327 -28.25 9.47 4.19
N GLY A 328 -29.07 8.99 5.10
CA GLY A 328 -30.45 9.47 5.26
C GLY A 328 -30.55 10.92 5.76
N THR A 329 -29.41 11.51 6.15
CA THR A 329 -29.30 12.93 6.53
C THR A 329 -28.34 13.67 5.60
N ASP A 330 -28.53 14.99 5.48
CA ASP A 330 -27.61 15.88 4.75
C ASP A 330 -26.43 16.37 5.63
N ASP A 331 -26.27 15.77 6.82
CA ASP A 331 -25.21 16.11 7.77
C ASP A 331 -23.89 15.41 7.43
N LEU A 332 -22.81 15.84 8.08
CA LEU A 332 -21.55 15.10 8.07
C LEU A 332 -21.72 13.80 8.88
N ILE A 333 -21.06 12.74 8.45
CA ILE A 333 -21.01 11.50 9.24
C ILE A 333 -20.38 11.81 10.60
N ASN A 334 -21.06 11.41 11.67
CA ASN A 334 -20.47 11.35 12.99
C ASN A 334 -19.46 10.18 13.03
N PRO A 335 -18.18 10.41 13.40
CA PRO A 335 -17.17 9.35 13.50
C PRO A 335 -17.60 8.14 14.36
N ASP A 336 -18.46 8.34 15.37
CA ASP A 336 -18.98 7.25 16.20
C ASP A 336 -19.90 6.29 15.41
N ASP A 337 -20.57 6.78 14.38
CA ASP A 337 -21.46 5.99 13.51
C ASP A 337 -20.70 5.31 12.35
N ALA A 338 -19.38 5.53 12.24
CA ALA A 338 -18.57 5.08 11.11
C ALA A 338 -18.63 3.57 10.88
N GLY A 339 -18.63 2.78 11.95
CA GLY A 339 -18.71 1.31 11.88
C GLY A 339 -20.05 0.85 11.30
N ALA A 340 -21.15 1.43 11.76
CA ALA A 340 -22.49 1.13 11.26
C ALA A 340 -22.68 1.56 9.80
N VAL A 341 -22.24 2.77 9.44
CA VAL A 341 -22.26 3.26 8.05
C VAL A 341 -21.47 2.33 7.13
N ALA A 342 -20.28 1.90 7.56
CA ALA A 342 -19.47 0.96 6.78
C ALA A 342 -20.12 -0.43 6.67
N ALA A 343 -20.76 -0.91 7.73
CA ALA A 343 -21.49 -2.17 7.77
C ALA A 343 -22.69 -2.18 6.83
N GLU A 344 -23.51 -1.12 6.83
CA GLU A 344 -24.64 -0.96 5.91
C GLU A 344 -24.18 -0.86 4.45
N ALA A 345 -23.12 -0.09 4.17
CA ALA A 345 -22.54 -0.02 2.84
C ALA A 345 -22.06 -1.40 2.37
N ALA A 346 -21.30 -2.13 3.19
CA ALA A 346 -20.83 -3.47 2.89
C ALA A 346 -21.99 -4.47 2.71
N HIS A 347 -23.07 -4.33 3.48
CA HIS A 347 -24.29 -5.12 3.34
C HIS A 347 -24.94 -4.88 1.98
N HIS A 348 -25.18 -3.64 1.57
CA HIS A 348 -25.74 -3.33 0.26
C HIS A 348 -24.86 -3.80 -0.90
N ILE A 349 -23.52 -3.72 -0.76
CA ILE A 349 -22.59 -4.24 -1.76
C ILE A 349 -22.73 -5.76 -1.90
N ARG A 350 -22.76 -6.47 -0.77
CA ARG A 350 -22.91 -7.92 -0.75
C ARG A 350 -24.26 -8.36 -1.31
N GLU A 351 -25.35 -7.76 -0.84
CA GLU A 351 -26.70 -8.08 -1.28
C GLU A 351 -26.85 -7.90 -2.79
N LEU A 352 -26.38 -6.76 -3.34
CA LEU A 352 -26.49 -6.50 -4.78
C LEU A 352 -25.65 -7.49 -5.60
N SER A 353 -24.47 -7.89 -5.10
CA SER A 353 -23.64 -8.92 -5.74
C SER A 353 -24.33 -10.29 -5.72
N GLU A 354 -24.80 -10.73 -4.55
CA GLU A 354 -25.38 -12.07 -4.33
C GLU A 354 -26.69 -12.26 -5.11
N THR A 355 -27.59 -11.28 -5.07
CA THR A 355 -28.85 -11.29 -5.82
C THR A 355 -28.66 -11.29 -7.34
N ASN A 356 -27.45 -10.94 -7.81
CA ASN A 356 -27.07 -10.94 -9.22
C ASN A 356 -26.00 -12.00 -9.54
N ASN A 357 -26.11 -13.18 -8.92
CA ASN A 357 -25.25 -14.36 -9.15
C ASN A 357 -23.77 -14.14 -8.77
N ASN A 358 -23.52 -13.52 -7.61
CA ASN A 358 -22.17 -13.17 -7.13
C ASN A 358 -21.39 -12.31 -8.14
N ALA A 359 -22.10 -11.30 -8.66
CA ALA A 359 -21.59 -10.32 -9.62
C ALA A 359 -20.32 -9.61 -9.11
N GLU A 360 -19.46 -9.20 -10.04
CA GLU A 360 -18.38 -8.26 -9.73
C GLU A 360 -18.98 -6.89 -9.39
N ALA A 361 -18.63 -6.32 -8.25
CA ALA A 361 -19.12 -5.03 -7.80
C ALA A 361 -18.21 -3.90 -8.28
N HIS A 362 -18.76 -2.98 -9.06
CA HIS A 362 -18.12 -1.74 -9.49
C HIS A 362 -18.43 -0.66 -8.45
N LEU A 363 -17.43 -0.30 -7.65
CA LEU A 363 -17.61 0.58 -6.49
C LEU A 363 -17.08 1.97 -6.79
N LEU A 364 -18.00 2.93 -6.85
CA LEU A 364 -17.73 4.35 -7.04
C LEU A 364 -17.83 5.02 -5.67
N LEU A 365 -16.68 5.40 -5.10
CA LEU A 365 -16.61 5.98 -3.77
C LEU A 365 -16.60 7.50 -3.84
N ARG A 366 -17.51 8.13 -3.09
CA ARG A 366 -17.50 9.55 -2.77
C ARG A 366 -17.76 9.71 -1.28
N CYS A 367 -16.74 9.42 -0.49
CA CYS A 367 -16.84 9.38 0.97
C CYS A 367 -15.53 9.84 1.63
N PRO A 368 -15.54 10.10 2.95
CA PRO A 368 -14.31 10.30 3.71
C PRO A 368 -13.38 9.08 3.62
N PHE A 369 -12.08 9.33 3.53
CA PHE A 369 -11.03 8.28 3.52
C PHE A 369 -11.23 7.20 4.59
N PRO A 370 -11.58 7.52 5.86
CA PRO A 370 -11.85 6.51 6.87
C PRO A 370 -12.90 5.48 6.46
N ILE A 371 -14.02 5.91 5.89
CA ILE A 371 -15.10 5.01 5.48
C ILE A 371 -14.63 4.06 4.37
N ALA A 372 -13.84 4.53 3.41
CA ALA A 372 -13.30 3.66 2.36
C ALA A 372 -12.47 2.50 2.93
N VAL A 373 -11.63 2.78 3.94
CA VAL A 373 -10.86 1.75 4.66
C VAL A 373 -11.80 0.77 5.39
N LEU A 374 -12.77 1.29 6.15
CA LEU A 374 -13.68 0.44 6.94
C LEU A 374 -14.55 -0.46 6.06
N VAL A 375 -15.11 0.08 4.97
CA VAL A 375 -15.89 -0.70 3.99
C VAL A 375 -15.01 -1.78 3.35
N GLY A 376 -13.78 -1.43 2.95
CA GLY A 376 -12.81 -2.37 2.38
C GLY A 376 -12.59 -3.59 3.28
N ARG A 377 -12.45 -3.39 4.59
CA ARG A 377 -12.29 -4.48 5.57
C ARG A 377 -13.50 -5.43 5.62
N LEU A 378 -14.71 -4.90 5.47
CA LEU A 378 -15.95 -5.67 5.54
C LEU A 378 -16.33 -6.35 4.21
N CYS A 379 -15.61 -6.08 3.13
CA CYS A 379 -15.82 -6.66 1.80
C CYS A 379 -14.93 -7.90 1.50
N ASN A 380 -14.45 -8.61 2.53
CA ASN A 380 -13.49 -9.72 2.42
C ASN A 380 -13.88 -10.90 1.49
N THR A 381 -15.17 -11.11 1.23
CA THR A 381 -15.70 -12.16 0.35
C THR A 381 -16.00 -11.71 -1.08
N LEU A 382 -15.90 -10.40 -1.35
CA LEU A 382 -16.36 -9.80 -2.60
C LEU A 382 -15.23 -9.66 -3.63
N ARG A 383 -15.64 -9.54 -4.88
CA ARG A 383 -14.79 -9.07 -5.98
C ARG A 383 -15.23 -7.66 -6.33
N VAL A 384 -14.30 -6.72 -6.25
CA VAL A 384 -14.62 -5.30 -6.39
C VAL A 384 -13.69 -4.66 -7.43
N THR A 385 -14.27 -4.03 -8.46
CA THR A 385 -13.53 -3.04 -9.25
C THR A 385 -13.75 -1.67 -8.61
N THR A 386 -12.67 -1.01 -8.24
CA THR A 386 -12.70 0.31 -7.59
C THR A 386 -12.34 1.42 -8.55
N TYR A 387 -12.93 2.59 -8.33
CA TYR A 387 -12.83 3.76 -9.20
C TYR A 387 -12.34 4.99 -8.45
N GLU A 388 -11.55 5.81 -9.12
CA GLU A 388 -11.19 7.16 -8.68
C GLU A 388 -11.94 8.21 -9.49
N TRP A 389 -12.27 9.31 -8.83
CA TRP A 389 -12.91 10.45 -9.47
C TRP A 389 -11.86 11.33 -10.15
N ASP A 390 -12.14 11.72 -11.39
CA ASP A 390 -11.27 12.51 -12.26
C ASP A 390 -12.05 13.66 -12.90
N ASP A 391 -11.63 14.89 -12.62
CA ASP A 391 -12.14 16.12 -13.25
C ASP A 391 -11.15 16.73 -14.24
N THR A 392 -10.13 15.99 -14.66
CA THR A 392 -9.20 16.46 -15.68
C THR A 392 -9.95 16.68 -16.99
N ASP A 393 -9.60 17.77 -17.68
CA ASP A 393 -10.18 18.08 -18.98
C ASP A 393 -10.06 16.88 -19.94
N PRO A 394 -11.13 16.58 -20.69
CA PRO A 394 -11.15 15.44 -21.58
C PRO A 394 -10.07 15.58 -22.67
N ALA A 395 -9.60 14.43 -23.18
CA ALA A 395 -8.68 14.42 -24.32
C ALA A 395 -9.31 15.14 -25.52
N LYS A 396 -8.49 15.81 -26.35
CA LYS A 396 -8.95 16.55 -27.53
C LYS A 396 -9.90 15.68 -28.37
N GLY A 397 -11.19 16.05 -28.41
CA GLY A 397 -12.21 15.39 -29.22
C GLY A 397 -13.39 14.81 -28.43
N ASP A 398 -13.31 14.70 -27.11
CA ASP A 398 -14.47 14.41 -26.26
C ASP A 398 -15.16 15.74 -25.85
N ALA A 399 -16.47 15.79 -26.05
CA ALA A 399 -17.31 16.96 -25.81
C ALA A 399 -17.98 16.95 -24.43
N ASP A 400 -17.86 15.85 -23.68
CA ASP A 400 -18.40 15.73 -22.34
C ASP A 400 -17.37 16.18 -21.29
N TYR A 401 -17.61 17.37 -20.72
CA TYR A 401 -16.78 17.98 -19.67
C TYR A 401 -17.21 17.56 -18.26
N ARG A 402 -18.18 16.67 -18.10
CA ARG A 402 -18.50 16.12 -16.77
C ARG A 402 -17.29 15.33 -16.27
N ALA A 403 -16.99 15.47 -14.98
CA ALA A 403 -16.03 14.59 -14.31
C ALA A 403 -16.42 13.11 -14.50
N ARG A 404 -15.46 12.21 -14.38
CA ARG A 404 -15.63 10.78 -14.66
C ARG A 404 -15.08 9.91 -13.55
N TYR A 405 -15.52 8.67 -13.53
CA TYR A 405 -14.94 7.63 -12.67
C TYR A 405 -14.03 6.73 -13.50
N VAL A 406 -12.74 6.70 -13.14
CA VAL A 406 -11.72 5.91 -13.82
C VAL A 406 -11.43 4.65 -12.99
N ALA A 407 -11.56 3.48 -13.60
CA ALA A 407 -11.27 2.22 -12.93
C ALA A 407 -9.76 2.12 -12.64
N THR A 408 -9.37 1.80 -11.41
CA THR A 408 -7.96 1.77 -11.01
C THR A 408 -7.48 0.39 -10.58
N MET A 409 -8.31 -0.40 -9.87
CA MET A 409 -7.91 -1.70 -9.35
C MET A 409 -9.08 -2.68 -9.27
N LYS A 410 -8.77 -3.96 -9.49
CA LYS A 410 -9.58 -5.11 -9.09
C LYS A 410 -9.07 -5.67 -7.77
N ILE A 411 -9.96 -5.78 -6.80
CA ILE A 411 -9.67 -6.17 -5.43
C ILE A 411 -10.38 -7.49 -5.13
N ARG A 412 -9.61 -8.42 -4.60
CA ARG A 412 -10.03 -9.73 -4.12
C ARG A 412 -9.26 -10.04 -2.83
N PRO A 413 -9.84 -9.69 -1.66
CA PRO A 413 -9.15 -9.75 -0.35
C PRO A 413 -8.56 -11.12 0.00
N SER A 414 -9.17 -12.21 -0.51
CA SER A 414 -8.78 -13.60 -0.26
C SER A 414 -7.94 -14.23 -1.39
N ALA A 415 -7.30 -13.45 -2.26
CA ALA A 415 -6.41 -13.99 -3.30
C ALA A 415 -5.02 -14.35 -2.75
N ALA A 416 -4.41 -15.42 -3.28
CA ALA A 416 -3.09 -15.88 -2.86
C ALA A 416 -1.96 -14.85 -3.10
N THR A 417 -2.19 -13.91 -4.01
CA THR A 417 -1.24 -12.86 -4.40
C THR A 417 -1.35 -11.58 -3.56
N GLY A 418 -2.34 -11.48 -2.66
CA GLY A 418 -2.67 -10.26 -1.91
C GLY A 418 -4.05 -9.72 -2.28
N ALA A 419 -4.50 -8.67 -1.57
CA ALA A 419 -5.85 -8.13 -1.75
C ALA A 419 -6.08 -7.48 -3.12
N ILE A 420 -5.04 -7.00 -3.80
CA ILE A 420 -5.12 -6.41 -5.15
C ILE A 420 -4.87 -7.54 -6.16
N GLU A 421 -5.88 -7.88 -6.96
CA GLU A 421 -5.80 -8.93 -7.99
C GLU A 421 -5.22 -8.37 -9.30
N GLN A 422 -5.56 -7.13 -9.64
CA GLN A 422 -5.11 -6.48 -10.87
C GLN A 422 -5.10 -4.95 -10.71
N VAL A 423 -4.06 -4.31 -11.21
CA VAL A 423 -4.03 -2.85 -11.44
C VAL A 423 -4.52 -2.58 -12.86
N LEU A 424 -5.46 -1.66 -13.00
CA LEU A 424 -6.04 -1.26 -14.27
C LEU A 424 -5.32 0.00 -14.79
N PRO A 425 -4.99 0.08 -16.08
CA PRO A 425 -4.37 1.27 -16.64
C PRO A 425 -5.34 2.45 -16.58
N THR A 426 -4.84 3.62 -16.22
CA THR A 426 -5.55 4.89 -16.35
C THR A 426 -5.31 5.42 -17.76
N HIS A 427 -6.36 5.59 -18.56
CA HIS A 427 -6.29 6.08 -19.94
C HIS A 427 -6.20 7.60 -20.04
#